data_AF-A0A4Q2IPN6-F1
#
_entry.id   AF-A0A4Q2IPN6-F1
#
_cell.length_a   1.000
_cell.length_b   1.000
_cell.length_c   1.000
_cell.angle_alpha   90.00
_cell.angle_beta   90.00
_cell.angle_gamma   90.00
#
_symmetry.space_group_name_H-M   'P 1'
#
loop_
_entity.id
_entity.type
_entity.pdbx_description
1 polymer ?
#
loop_
_entity_poly.entity_id
_entity_poly.type
_entity_poly.pdbx_seq_one_letter_code
_entity_poly.pdbx_strand_id
1 'polypeptide(L)'
;MLALLTMVLAAAACGVAPQPVSSETVAAFEVPLPQAKDRAAFLAILRDAARAEGAHVDAATDEDLRDTGAAMPQAKMSIHAAVWRGSDDKEAWATIMDQADHLGQVWIMFSRGENEELAHRFQRRAMRAIQARWPATLSLPIIDYQTIPLRSDLVRTPHGYRVHPSAASRYSDKPTM
;
A
#
# COMPACT_ATOMS: atom_id res chain seq x y z
N MET A 1 1.73 51.53 -24.76
CA MET A 1 2.84 50.55 -24.75
C MET A 1 3.64 50.74 -23.47
N LEU A 2 3.37 49.93 -22.43
CA LEU A 2 4.29 49.44 -21.40
C LEU A 2 3.46 48.93 -20.23
N ALA A 3 3.40 47.62 -20.05
CA ALA A 3 3.18 46.91 -18.77
C ALA A 3 2.87 45.45 -19.10
N LEU A 4 3.87 44.70 -19.54
CA LEU A 4 3.74 43.25 -19.69
C LEU A 4 5.10 42.61 -19.42
N LEU A 5 5.52 42.58 -18.16
CA LEU A 5 6.69 41.79 -17.76
C LEU A 5 6.66 41.45 -16.27
N THR A 6 5.64 40.70 -15.84
CA THR A 6 5.60 40.15 -14.47
C THR A 6 4.72 38.90 -14.43
N MET A 7 5.09 37.78 -15.08
CA MET A 7 4.48 36.46 -14.77
C MET A 7 5.14 35.26 -15.49
N VAL A 8 6.45 35.01 -15.36
CA VAL A 8 7.05 33.77 -15.95
C VAL A 8 8.04 33.02 -15.04
N LEU A 9 8.08 33.27 -13.71
CA LEU A 9 9.14 32.67 -12.86
C LEU A 9 8.67 31.73 -11.73
N ALA A 10 7.44 31.20 -11.77
CA ALA A 10 6.90 30.36 -10.68
C ALA A 10 6.65 28.88 -11.05
N ALA A 11 7.28 28.33 -12.10
CA ALA A 11 7.02 26.95 -12.56
C ALA A 11 8.20 25.97 -12.43
N ALA A 12 9.32 26.37 -11.80
CA ALA A 12 10.53 25.53 -11.74
C ALA A 12 10.79 24.85 -10.37
N ALA A 13 9.90 25.00 -9.39
CA ALA A 13 10.12 24.51 -8.02
C ALA A 13 9.22 23.33 -7.60
N CYS A 14 8.46 22.72 -8.52
CA CYS A 14 7.80 21.44 -8.28
C CYS A 14 8.80 20.29 -8.37
N GLY A 15 9.86 20.32 -7.57
CA GLY A 15 10.65 19.12 -7.29
C GLY A 15 9.79 18.15 -6.48
N VAL A 16 9.97 16.85 -6.69
CA VAL A 16 9.36 15.83 -5.83
C VAL A 16 9.89 16.07 -4.42
N ALA A 17 9.03 16.53 -3.51
CA ALA A 17 9.41 16.66 -2.11
C ALA A 17 9.90 15.29 -1.62
N PRO A 18 11.08 15.20 -0.97
CA PRO A 18 11.58 13.94 -0.45
C PRO A 18 10.51 13.30 0.43
N GLN A 19 10.12 12.05 0.14
CA GLN A 19 9.23 11.33 1.03
C GLN A 19 9.97 11.07 2.35
N PRO A 20 9.31 11.25 3.51
CA PRO A 20 9.95 10.98 4.77
C PRO A 20 10.28 9.49 4.88
N VAL A 21 11.39 9.18 5.55
CA VAL A 21 11.86 7.79 5.78
C VAL A 21 10.79 6.94 6.50
N SER A 22 9.90 7.57 7.28
CA SER A 22 8.76 6.89 7.92
C SER A 22 7.76 6.29 6.93
N SER A 23 7.66 6.83 5.71
CA SER A 23 6.76 6.32 4.66
C SER A 23 7.35 5.17 3.83
N GLU A 24 8.64 4.84 4.00
CA GLU A 24 9.26 3.69 3.35
C GLU A 24 8.48 2.40 3.62
N THR A 25 8.19 1.64 2.56
CA THR A 25 7.59 0.31 2.67
C THR A 25 8.66 -0.68 3.13
N VAL A 26 8.48 -1.26 4.31
CA VAL A 26 9.44 -2.20 4.92
C VAL A 26 8.99 -3.66 4.82
N ALA A 27 7.70 -3.89 4.60
CA ALA A 27 7.16 -5.22 4.33
C ALA A 27 5.90 -5.13 3.47
N ALA A 28 5.70 -6.12 2.60
CA ALA A 28 4.50 -6.19 1.76
C ALA A 28 4.10 -7.64 1.53
N PHE A 29 2.78 -7.90 1.51
CA PHE A 29 2.23 -9.24 1.36
C PHE A 29 0.98 -9.23 0.49
N GLU A 30 0.75 -10.33 -0.22
CA GLU A 30 -0.50 -10.66 -0.89
C GLU A 30 -1.30 -11.66 -0.05
N VAL A 31 -2.57 -11.34 0.20
CA VAL A 31 -3.51 -12.15 0.99
C VAL A 31 -4.69 -12.55 0.11
N PRO A 32 -4.99 -13.86 -0.06
CA PRO A 32 -6.07 -14.31 -0.94
C PRO A 32 -7.44 -14.16 -0.25
N LEU A 33 -8.17 -13.10 -0.60
CA LEU A 33 -9.48 -12.70 -0.04
C LEU A 33 -10.57 -12.59 -1.13
N PRO A 34 -10.90 -13.70 -1.85
CA PRO A 34 -11.82 -13.66 -2.98
C PRO A 34 -13.26 -13.30 -2.58
N GLN A 35 -13.67 -13.62 -1.34
CA GLN A 35 -15.05 -13.44 -0.89
C GLN A 35 -15.19 -12.21 0.02
N ALA A 36 -16.35 -11.53 -0.05
CA ALA A 36 -16.62 -10.35 0.77
C ALA A 36 -16.51 -10.63 2.28
N LYS A 37 -16.93 -11.81 2.73
CA LYS A 37 -16.78 -12.22 4.14
C LYS A 37 -15.32 -12.34 4.57
N ASP A 38 -14.41 -12.70 3.66
CA ASP A 38 -12.98 -12.82 3.97
C ASP A 38 -12.36 -11.44 4.10
N ARG A 39 -12.74 -10.50 3.21
CA ARG A 39 -12.36 -9.08 3.30
C ARG A 39 -12.86 -8.43 4.60
N ALA A 40 -14.11 -8.71 4.99
CA ALA A 40 -14.66 -8.23 6.26
C ALA A 40 -13.89 -8.80 7.48
N ALA A 41 -13.59 -10.11 7.48
CA ALA A 41 -12.80 -10.73 8.54
C ALA A 41 -11.36 -10.19 8.59
N PHE A 42 -10.78 -9.88 7.43
CA PHE A 42 -9.44 -9.31 7.32
C PHE A 42 -9.40 -7.90 7.94
N LEU A 43 -10.37 -7.04 7.60
CA LEU A 43 -10.50 -5.72 8.20
C LEU A 43 -10.73 -5.78 9.72
N ALA A 44 -11.47 -6.79 10.22
CA ALA A 44 -11.64 -6.99 11.66
C ALA A 44 -10.29 -7.29 12.35
N ILE A 45 -9.48 -8.18 11.78
CA ILE A 45 -8.13 -8.48 12.28
C ILE A 45 -7.25 -7.22 12.31
N LEU A 46 -7.28 -6.41 11.25
CA LEU A 46 -6.52 -5.16 11.21
C LEU A 46 -6.98 -4.17 12.26
N ARG A 47 -8.30 -4.00 12.46
CA ARG A 47 -8.86 -3.12 13.49
C ARG A 47 -8.47 -3.57 14.89
N ASP A 48 -8.48 -4.87 15.17
CA ASP A 48 -8.05 -5.40 16.46
C ASP A 48 -6.56 -5.17 16.70
N ALA A 49 -5.73 -5.42 15.67
CA ALA A 49 -4.29 -5.21 15.75
C ALA A 49 -3.93 -3.73 15.92
N ALA A 50 -4.59 -2.83 15.17
CA ALA A 50 -4.38 -1.39 15.20
C ALA A 50 -4.79 -0.79 16.56
N ARG A 51 -5.99 -1.13 17.06
CA ARG A 51 -6.48 -0.62 18.36
C ARG A 51 -5.53 -0.94 19.51
N ALA A 52 -4.94 -2.12 19.50
CA ALA A 52 -4.01 -2.55 20.54
C ALA A 52 -2.68 -1.75 20.56
N GLU A 53 -2.38 -0.96 19.51
CA GLU A 53 -1.21 -0.08 19.44
C GLU A 53 -1.62 1.42 19.32
N GLY A 54 -2.88 1.76 19.60
CA GLY A 54 -3.36 3.15 19.55
C GLY A 54 -3.55 3.70 18.13
N ALA A 55 -3.79 2.82 17.16
CA ALA A 55 -4.10 3.14 15.78
C ALA A 55 -5.55 2.79 15.43
N HIS A 56 -6.00 3.21 14.24
CA HIS A 56 -7.31 2.88 13.70
C HIS A 56 -7.22 2.47 12.23
N VAL A 57 -8.34 1.98 11.67
CA VAL A 57 -8.43 1.55 10.26
C VAL A 57 -9.55 2.29 9.58
N ASP A 58 -9.21 2.98 8.52
CA ASP A 58 -10.16 3.58 7.58
C ASP A 58 -10.28 2.70 6.36
N ALA A 59 -11.51 2.41 5.96
CA ALA A 59 -11.80 1.58 4.81
C ALA A 59 -12.85 2.28 3.95
N ALA A 60 -12.60 2.31 2.64
CA ALA A 60 -13.59 2.75 1.67
C ALA A 60 -14.87 1.91 1.79
N THR A 61 -16.01 2.55 1.61
CA THR A 61 -17.29 1.85 1.58
C THR A 61 -17.46 1.09 0.26
N ASP A 62 -18.38 0.12 0.22
CA ASP A 62 -18.70 -0.58 -1.03
C ASP A 62 -19.24 0.39 -2.10
N GLU A 63 -19.82 1.51 -1.71
CA GLU A 63 -20.28 2.56 -2.62
C GLU A 63 -19.11 3.32 -3.23
N ASP A 64 -18.18 3.81 -2.39
CA ASP A 64 -16.96 4.49 -2.87
C ASP A 64 -16.18 3.64 -3.88
N LEU A 65 -16.07 2.34 -3.61
CA LEU A 65 -15.36 1.39 -4.46
C LEU A 65 -16.10 1.14 -5.79
N ARG A 66 -17.44 1.06 -5.76
CA ARG A 66 -18.25 0.94 -6.98
C ARG A 66 -18.15 2.19 -7.83
N ASP A 67 -18.26 3.36 -7.23
CA ASP A 67 -18.21 4.64 -7.93
C ASP A 67 -16.82 4.88 -8.56
N THR A 68 -15.76 4.58 -7.81
CA THR A 68 -14.39 4.59 -8.32
C THR A 68 -14.24 3.66 -9.53
N GLY A 69 -14.73 2.42 -9.42
CA GLY A 69 -14.65 1.46 -10.52
C GLY A 69 -15.52 1.81 -11.74
N ALA A 70 -16.62 2.55 -11.54
CA ALA A 70 -17.47 3.03 -12.62
C ALA A 70 -16.83 4.22 -13.36
N ALA A 71 -16.21 5.14 -12.62
CA ALA A 71 -15.51 6.29 -13.18
C ALA A 71 -14.18 5.91 -13.86
N MET A 72 -13.44 4.96 -13.28
CA MET A 72 -12.12 4.52 -13.75
C MET A 72 -12.00 3.00 -13.62
N PRO A 73 -12.37 2.23 -14.67
CA PRO A 73 -12.35 0.76 -14.62
C PRO A 73 -10.99 0.15 -14.23
N GLN A 74 -9.89 0.79 -14.58
CA GLN A 74 -8.53 0.39 -14.21
C GLN A 74 -8.22 0.61 -12.71
N ALA A 75 -8.93 1.50 -12.04
CA ALA A 75 -8.84 1.75 -10.60
C ALA A 75 -9.89 0.96 -9.81
N LYS A 76 -10.55 -0.03 -10.43
CA LYS A 76 -11.51 -0.90 -9.75
C LYS A 76 -10.80 -1.71 -8.67
N MET A 77 -11.37 -1.68 -7.47
CA MET A 77 -10.89 -2.42 -6.30
C MET A 77 -12.07 -3.11 -5.62
N SER A 78 -11.82 -4.20 -4.90
CA SER A 78 -12.78 -4.86 -4.02
C SER A 78 -12.54 -4.54 -2.54
N ILE A 79 -11.41 -3.91 -2.22
CA ILE A 79 -11.07 -3.34 -0.92
C ILE A 79 -10.08 -2.20 -1.11
N HIS A 80 -10.24 -1.14 -0.32
CA HIS A 80 -9.23 -0.11 -0.14
C HIS A 80 -9.29 0.37 1.31
N ALA A 81 -8.18 0.30 2.03
CA ALA A 81 -8.11 0.70 3.43
C ALA A 81 -6.70 1.18 3.79
N ALA A 82 -6.62 1.96 4.86
CA ALA A 82 -5.37 2.39 5.47
C ALA A 82 -5.43 2.20 6.98
N VAL A 83 -4.29 1.93 7.59
CA VAL A 83 -4.12 1.90 9.04
C VAL A 83 -3.38 3.16 9.44
N TRP A 84 -3.97 3.97 10.32
CA TRP A 84 -3.46 5.27 10.71
C TRP A 84 -3.10 5.31 12.20
N ARG A 85 -1.97 5.94 12.53
CA ARG A 85 -1.55 6.19 13.92
C ARG A 85 -2.33 7.35 14.52
N GLY A 86 -2.80 7.15 15.76
CA GLY A 86 -3.55 8.15 16.50
C GLY A 86 -4.96 8.34 15.93
N SER A 87 -5.70 9.33 16.43
CA SER A 87 -7.07 9.64 15.99
C SER A 87 -7.15 10.65 14.83
N ASP A 88 -6.02 11.28 14.48
CA ASP A 88 -5.97 12.45 13.60
C ASP A 88 -5.14 12.17 12.33
N ASP A 89 -5.13 10.91 11.87
CA ASP A 89 -4.46 10.45 10.64
C ASP A 89 -3.00 10.89 10.50
N LYS A 90 -2.29 10.92 11.63
CA LYS A 90 -0.95 11.53 11.70
C LYS A 90 0.05 10.83 10.79
N GLU A 91 -0.14 9.53 10.59
CA GLU A 91 0.79 8.69 9.87
C GLU A 91 0.13 7.39 9.43
N ALA A 92 0.31 7.01 8.16
CA ALA A 92 -0.09 5.70 7.65
C ALA A 92 0.94 4.63 8.04
N TRP A 93 0.49 3.59 8.74
CA TRP A 93 1.30 2.40 9.06
C TRP A 93 1.11 1.28 8.06
N ALA A 94 -0.04 1.22 7.40
CA ALA A 94 -0.24 0.29 6.30
C ALA A 94 -1.26 0.81 5.30
N THR A 95 -1.08 0.40 4.04
CA THR A 95 -2.05 0.58 2.96
C THR A 95 -2.48 -0.80 2.45
N ILE A 96 -3.77 -0.96 2.22
CA ILE A 96 -4.42 -2.20 1.84
C ILE A 96 -5.24 -1.95 0.60
N MET A 97 -4.97 -2.69 -0.48
CA MET A 97 -5.80 -2.65 -1.68
C MET A 97 -5.62 -3.91 -2.53
N ASP A 98 -6.60 -4.24 -3.33
CA ASP A 98 -6.36 -4.97 -4.59
C ASP A 98 -6.61 -4.01 -5.77
N GLN A 99 -6.33 -4.43 -7.00
CA GLN A 99 -6.63 -3.64 -8.20
C GLN A 99 -7.28 -4.49 -9.28
N ALA A 100 -7.68 -3.85 -10.39
CA ALA A 100 -8.48 -4.45 -11.45
C ALA A 100 -7.85 -5.72 -12.06
N ASP A 101 -6.52 -5.83 -12.06
CA ASP A 101 -5.77 -6.97 -12.59
C ASP A 101 -5.53 -8.10 -11.56
N HIS A 102 -5.93 -7.92 -10.31
CA HIS A 102 -5.75 -8.91 -9.25
C HIS A 102 -6.83 -8.87 -8.15
N LEU A 103 -8.08 -8.59 -8.51
CA LEU A 103 -9.21 -8.55 -7.57
C LEU A 103 -9.29 -9.82 -6.70
N GLY A 104 -9.40 -9.62 -5.39
CA GLY A 104 -9.41 -10.68 -4.39
C GLY A 104 -8.01 -11.19 -3.98
N GLN A 105 -6.93 -10.65 -4.55
CA GLN A 105 -5.55 -10.90 -4.11
C GLN A 105 -5.01 -9.65 -3.42
N VAL A 106 -5.45 -9.42 -2.19
CA VAL A 106 -5.28 -8.13 -1.52
C VAL A 106 -3.84 -7.92 -1.12
N TRP A 107 -3.26 -6.80 -1.55
CA TRP A 107 -1.94 -6.37 -1.13
C TRP A 107 -2.05 -5.54 0.14
N ILE A 108 -1.20 -5.86 1.12
CA ILE A 108 -0.97 -5.05 2.31
C ILE A 108 0.50 -4.63 2.34
N MET A 109 0.74 -3.33 2.40
CA MET A 109 2.07 -2.72 2.46
C MET A 109 2.21 -2.03 3.82
N PHE A 110 3.28 -2.31 4.53
CA PHE A 110 3.58 -1.75 5.84
C PHE A 110 4.68 -0.70 5.71
N SER A 111 4.42 0.48 6.24
CA SER A 111 5.39 1.57 6.31
C SER A 111 6.30 1.40 7.53
N ARG A 112 7.51 1.96 7.47
CA ARG A 112 8.48 1.97 8.57
C ARG A 112 7.90 2.62 9.83
N GLY A 113 7.19 3.73 9.66
CA GLY A 113 6.67 4.55 10.75
C GLY A 113 7.72 5.46 11.38
N GLU A 114 7.27 6.57 11.97
CA GLU A 114 8.04 7.52 12.77
C GLU A 114 8.44 6.87 14.09
N ASN A 115 7.54 6.07 14.66
CA ASN A 115 7.84 5.16 15.75
C ASN A 115 7.88 3.72 15.20
N GLU A 116 9.06 3.33 14.73
CA GLU A 116 9.31 2.03 14.09
C GLU A 116 8.93 0.86 15.00
N GLU A 117 9.12 1.00 16.32
CA GLU A 117 8.77 -0.07 17.27
C GLU A 117 7.25 -0.32 17.32
N LEU A 118 6.45 0.75 17.39
CA LEU A 118 4.98 0.68 17.38
C LEU A 118 4.47 0.09 16.06
N ALA A 119 4.94 0.63 14.92
CA ALA A 119 4.56 0.15 13.59
C ALA A 119 4.90 -1.34 13.42
N HIS A 120 6.08 -1.76 13.87
CA HIS A 120 6.51 -3.16 13.81
C HIS A 120 5.71 -4.08 14.77
N ARG A 121 5.30 -3.59 15.95
CA ARG A 121 4.37 -4.36 16.82
C ARG A 121 3.01 -4.57 16.16
N PHE A 122 2.45 -3.52 15.54
CA PHE A 122 1.23 -3.62 14.75
C PHE A 122 1.39 -4.65 13.62
N GLN A 123 2.43 -4.51 12.79
CA GLN A 123 2.71 -5.43 11.68
C GLN A 123 2.77 -6.88 12.16
N ARG A 124 3.57 -7.18 13.19
CA ARG A 124 3.71 -8.55 13.70
C ARG A 124 2.41 -9.11 14.26
N ARG A 125 1.61 -8.30 14.95
CA ARG A 125 0.32 -8.73 15.49
C ARG A 125 -0.66 -9.04 14.35
N ALA A 126 -0.79 -8.12 13.40
CA ALA A 126 -1.64 -8.29 12.23
C ALA A 126 -1.24 -9.52 11.42
N MET A 127 0.03 -9.62 11.03
CA MET A 127 0.52 -10.70 10.17
C MET A 127 0.42 -12.08 10.83
N ARG A 128 0.60 -12.18 12.14
CA ARG A 128 0.41 -13.45 12.86
C ARG A 128 -1.03 -13.94 12.73
N ALA A 129 -2.02 -13.07 12.93
CA ALA A 129 -3.43 -13.42 12.82
C ALA A 129 -3.85 -13.68 11.36
N ILE A 130 -3.35 -12.87 10.42
CA ILE A 130 -3.57 -13.04 8.99
C ILE A 130 -3.03 -14.39 8.51
N GLN A 131 -1.78 -14.72 8.80
CA GLN A 131 -1.17 -15.98 8.36
C GLN A 131 -1.80 -17.22 9.02
N ALA A 132 -2.27 -17.10 10.26
CA ALA A 132 -3.01 -18.18 10.91
C ALA A 132 -4.33 -18.49 10.19
N ARG A 133 -5.01 -17.47 9.65
CA ARG A 133 -6.30 -17.62 8.96
C ARG A 133 -6.15 -17.89 7.45
N TRP A 134 -5.18 -17.25 6.82
CA TRP A 134 -4.86 -17.37 5.40
C TRP A 134 -3.39 -17.80 5.24
N PRO A 135 -3.09 -19.09 5.44
CA PRO A 135 -1.71 -19.60 5.35
C PRO A 135 -1.11 -19.50 3.95
N ALA A 136 -1.95 -19.28 2.92
CA ALA A 136 -1.53 -19.02 1.55
C ALA A 136 -1.07 -17.56 1.30
N THR A 137 -0.91 -16.75 2.35
CA THR A 137 -0.35 -15.39 2.27
C THR A 137 1.10 -15.44 1.74
N LEU A 138 1.42 -14.57 0.79
CA LEU A 138 2.70 -14.54 0.09
C LEU A 138 3.43 -13.21 0.28
N SER A 139 4.75 -13.24 0.44
CA SER A 139 5.57 -12.02 0.47
C SER A 139 5.69 -11.41 -0.93
N LEU A 140 5.59 -10.09 -1.01
CA LEU A 140 5.82 -9.29 -2.21
C LEU A 140 7.25 -8.70 -2.17
N PRO A 141 7.97 -8.62 -3.30
CA PRO A 141 9.24 -7.92 -3.36
C PRO A 141 9.03 -6.41 -3.23
N ILE A 142 9.96 -5.76 -2.54
CA ILE A 142 10.02 -4.30 -2.39
C ILE A 142 11.34 -3.84 -2.98
N ILE A 143 11.29 -2.85 -3.87
CA ILE A 143 12.45 -2.25 -4.53
C ILE A 143 12.75 -0.92 -3.82
N ASP A 144 13.98 -0.80 -3.33
CA ASP A 144 14.50 0.39 -2.64
C ASP A 144 13.54 0.99 -1.59
N TYR A 145 12.84 0.13 -0.85
CA TYR A 145 11.87 0.48 0.19
C TYR A 145 10.70 1.37 -0.27
N GLN A 146 10.44 1.48 -1.57
CA GLN A 146 9.42 2.41 -2.10
C GLN A 146 8.47 1.75 -3.09
N THR A 147 8.98 0.84 -3.93
CA THR A 147 8.21 0.34 -5.06
C THR A 147 7.88 -1.14 -4.91
N ILE A 148 6.59 -1.47 -5.01
CA ILE A 148 6.14 -2.83 -5.29
C ILE A 148 6.03 -2.99 -6.81
N PRO A 149 6.72 -3.96 -7.43
CA PRO A 149 6.60 -4.23 -8.86
C PRO A 149 5.16 -4.55 -9.27
N LEU A 150 4.82 -4.23 -10.52
CA LEU A 150 3.48 -4.45 -11.06
C LEU A 150 3.15 -5.94 -11.03
N ARG A 151 1.86 -6.29 -10.86
CA ARG A 151 1.44 -7.68 -10.79
C ARG A 151 1.84 -8.49 -12.04
N SER A 152 1.81 -7.88 -13.22
CA SER A 152 2.27 -8.46 -14.49
C SER A 152 3.75 -8.82 -14.51
N ASP A 153 4.54 -8.17 -13.66
CA ASP A 153 5.99 -8.29 -13.59
C ASP A 153 6.41 -9.24 -12.48
N LEU A 154 5.45 -9.83 -11.76
CA LEU A 154 5.70 -10.75 -10.65
C LEU A 154 5.50 -12.21 -11.08
N VAL A 155 6.51 -13.03 -10.79
CA VAL A 155 6.46 -14.49 -10.93
C VAL A 155 6.29 -15.11 -9.55
N ARG A 156 5.23 -15.90 -9.38
CA ARG A 156 4.97 -16.63 -8.15
C ARG A 156 6.04 -17.69 -7.91
N THR A 157 6.43 -17.84 -6.65
CA THR A 157 7.35 -18.86 -6.13
C THR A 157 6.68 -19.60 -4.97
N PRO A 158 7.27 -20.68 -4.43
CA PRO A 158 6.71 -21.37 -3.26
C PRO A 158 6.55 -20.50 -2.02
N HIS A 159 7.35 -19.43 -1.88
CA HIS A 159 7.42 -18.62 -0.66
C HIS A 159 7.03 -17.14 -0.86
N GLY A 160 6.60 -16.75 -2.06
CA GLY A 160 6.33 -15.34 -2.38
C GLY A 160 6.41 -15.06 -3.86
N TYR A 161 6.84 -13.87 -4.21
CA TYR A 161 7.04 -13.44 -5.58
C TYR A 161 8.48 -13.01 -5.85
N ARG A 162 8.89 -13.11 -7.11
CA ARG A 162 10.11 -12.47 -7.63
C ARG A 162 9.79 -11.65 -8.87
N VAL A 163 10.59 -10.64 -9.16
CA VAL A 163 10.48 -9.87 -10.40
C VAL A 163 10.82 -10.78 -11.58
N HIS A 164 10.01 -10.72 -12.63
CA HIS A 164 10.25 -11.42 -13.88
C HIS A 164 11.56 -10.89 -14.50
N PRO A 165 12.50 -11.75 -14.95
CA PRO A 165 13.81 -11.30 -15.42
C PRO A 165 13.74 -10.26 -16.55
N SER A 166 12.76 -10.39 -17.47
CA SER A 166 12.58 -9.42 -18.55
C SER A 166 12.03 -8.05 -18.11
N ALA A 167 11.53 -7.94 -16.87
CA ALA A 167 11.04 -6.71 -16.27
C ALA A 167 12.07 -6.07 -15.33
N ALA A 168 13.12 -6.80 -14.94
CA ALA A 168 14.04 -6.40 -13.88
C ALA A 168 14.71 -5.04 -14.12
N SER A 169 15.04 -4.71 -15.38
CA SER A 169 15.66 -3.42 -15.72
C SER A 169 14.77 -2.22 -15.36
N ARG A 170 13.44 -2.36 -15.43
CA ARG A 170 12.49 -1.27 -15.04
C ARG A 170 12.59 -0.87 -13.57
N TYR A 171 13.16 -1.75 -12.74
CA TYR A 171 13.24 -1.62 -11.29
C TYR A 171 14.68 -1.50 -10.80
N SER A 172 15.66 -1.52 -11.71
CA SER A 172 17.09 -1.49 -11.36
C SER A 172 17.68 -0.07 -11.42
N ASP A 173 16.96 0.87 -12.04
CA ASP A 173 17.43 2.25 -12.20
C ASP A 173 17.09 3.07 -10.96
N LYS A 174 18.11 3.35 -10.14
CA LYS A 174 18.02 4.44 -9.18
C LYS A 174 17.79 5.74 -9.97
N PRO A 175 16.82 6.59 -9.59
CA PRO A 175 16.80 7.95 -10.08
C PRO A 175 18.18 8.56 -9.79
N THR A 176 18.85 9.04 -10.84
CA THR A 176 20.06 9.84 -10.67
C THR A 176 19.64 11.10 -9.93
N MET A 177 19.99 11.20 -8.64
CA MET A 177 19.91 12.45 -7.89
C MET A 177 21.01 13.41 -8.34
#